data_AF-A0A1M5R3M0-F1
#
_entry.id   AF-A0A1M5R3M0-F1
#
_cell.length_a   1.000
_cell.length_b   1.000
_cell.length_c   1.000
_cell.angle_alpha   90.00
_cell.angle_beta   90.00
_cell.angle_gamma   90.00
#
_symmetry.space_group_name_H-M   'P 1'
#
loop_
_entity.id
_entity.type
_entity.pdbx_description
1 polymer ?
#
loop_
_entity_poly.entity_id
_entity_poly.type
_entity_poly.pdbx_seq_one_letter_code
_entity_poly.pdbx_strand_id
1 'polypeptide(L)'
;MKIFNKKIIASLSLGLLMFTTACGKGPEGVAATVNGVEIPEEKYVELYAMQRNQYVQMAGSEDILKEAYPNDESKTIDEAIKETALNSLVEMEVIKQDAEKKGIKVDEAKVNEAVESVKSQYGSEEEFNKALEEAGLTLNFFKEDIANSLLSNDYATKITEEVKPTEEEIKKYYDDNKDSFFKAKAAHILVATKDEATKLKKELDKGADFAKLAKENSTDESNAASGGDLGEFTNGTMVEQFDSAVKVMKDGEISDPVQTDFGYHIIKLESKTPRTFEEAKSEVEQTVAEEKFTNYINDLQKAAKVKKYVKPTDEVVIPEELQLKATPATEEPAEEAKNEATNKAENKPANEVKNETANKTENAANKNTEKK
;
A
#
# COMPACT_ATOMS: atom_id res chain seq x y z
N MET A 1 -48.53 -75.16 29.75
CA MET A 1 -49.48 -74.10 29.34
C MET A 1 -48.65 -72.93 28.78
N LYS A 2 -48.80 -72.64 27.47
CA LYS A 2 -48.51 -71.40 26.68
C LYS A 2 -47.48 -70.38 27.24
N ILE A 3 -46.32 -70.11 26.58
CA ILE A 3 -46.05 -69.32 25.34
C ILE A 3 -45.79 -67.81 25.58
N PHE A 4 -44.56 -67.38 25.21
CA PHE A 4 -44.08 -66.13 24.55
C PHE A 4 -43.89 -64.75 25.26
N ASN A 5 -42.61 -64.35 25.29
CA ASN A 5 -41.94 -63.20 24.61
C ASN A 5 -42.31 -61.70 24.83
N LYS A 6 -41.23 -60.95 25.14
CA LYS A 6 -40.78 -59.62 24.68
C LYS A 6 -41.72 -58.40 24.77
N LYS A 7 -41.22 -57.31 25.39
CA LYS A 7 -40.76 -56.09 24.68
C LYS A 7 -40.08 -55.08 25.62
N ILE A 8 -38.96 -54.56 25.12
CA ILE A 8 -38.24 -53.36 25.57
C ILE A 8 -39.12 -52.14 25.27
N ILE A 9 -39.26 -51.21 26.22
CA ILE A 9 -39.73 -49.85 25.95
C ILE A 9 -38.71 -48.90 26.56
N ALA A 10 -37.84 -48.39 25.69
CA ALA A 10 -37.04 -47.20 25.95
C ALA A 10 -38.00 -45.99 25.93
N SER A 11 -38.06 -45.28 27.04
CA SER A 11 -38.80 -44.02 27.15
C SER A 11 -38.00 -42.91 26.46
N LEU A 12 -38.39 -42.60 25.22
CA LEU A 12 -38.01 -41.36 24.53
C LEU A 12 -38.67 -40.19 25.29
N SER A 13 -37.93 -39.52 26.16
CA SER A 13 -38.30 -38.19 26.65
C SER A 13 -38.10 -37.20 25.52
N LEU A 14 -39.19 -36.91 24.81
CA LEU A 14 -39.32 -35.85 23.82
C LEU A 14 -39.10 -34.50 24.53
N GLY A 15 -37.85 -34.10 24.61
CA GLY A 15 -37.47 -32.73 24.97
C GLY A 15 -37.94 -31.81 23.86
N LEU A 16 -39.09 -31.17 24.09
CA LEU A 16 -39.61 -30.08 23.29
C LEU A 16 -38.61 -28.91 23.35
N LEU A 17 -37.64 -28.90 22.43
CA LEU A 17 -36.82 -27.72 22.16
C LEU A 17 -37.77 -26.66 21.60
N MET A 18 -38.17 -25.71 22.45
CA MET A 18 -38.79 -24.48 22.00
C MET A 18 -37.73 -23.69 21.23
N PHE A 19 -37.80 -23.75 19.90
CA PHE A 19 -37.14 -22.79 19.03
C PHE A 19 -37.80 -21.43 19.25
N THR A 20 -37.24 -20.64 20.14
CA THR A 20 -37.62 -19.24 20.29
C THR A 20 -36.73 -18.36 19.44
N THR A 21 -37.41 -17.55 18.61
CA THR A 21 -36.96 -16.35 17.90
C THR A 21 -36.12 -16.53 16.64
N ALA A 22 -36.86 -16.65 15.52
CA ALA A 22 -36.41 -16.21 14.22
C ALA A 22 -36.13 -14.69 14.23
N CYS A 23 -34.83 -14.36 14.18
CA CYS A 23 -34.29 -13.11 13.65
C CYS A 23 -33.00 -13.46 12.88
N GLY A 24 -33.15 -13.85 11.61
CA GLY A 24 -32.18 -13.67 10.52
C GLY A 24 -30.69 -13.95 10.72
N LYS A 25 -30.26 -14.99 11.45
CA LYS A 25 -28.86 -15.47 11.39
C LYS A 25 -28.71 -16.51 10.28
N GLY A 26 -27.61 -16.44 9.53
CA GLY A 26 -27.26 -17.38 8.47
C GLY A 26 -26.99 -18.80 8.98
N PRO A 27 -26.43 -19.68 8.13
CA PRO A 27 -25.92 -20.98 8.59
C PRO A 27 -24.93 -20.79 9.76
N GLU A 28 -24.95 -21.71 10.72
CA GLU A 28 -24.06 -21.67 11.88
C GLU A 28 -22.59 -21.79 11.44
N GLY A 29 -21.72 -20.89 11.94
CA GLY A 29 -20.30 -20.89 11.62
C GLY A 29 -19.94 -20.37 10.22
N VAL A 30 -20.86 -19.68 9.54
CA VAL A 30 -20.65 -19.16 8.18
C VAL A 30 -20.78 -17.63 8.17
N ALA A 31 -19.71 -16.94 7.78
CA ALA A 31 -19.70 -15.48 7.68
C ALA A 31 -20.38 -14.97 6.40
N ALA A 32 -20.17 -15.66 5.28
CA ALA A 32 -20.78 -15.33 4.00
C ALA A 32 -20.84 -16.56 3.07
N THR A 33 -21.59 -16.45 1.97
CA THR A 33 -21.45 -17.34 0.82
C THR A 33 -21.20 -16.57 -0.46
N VAL A 34 -20.40 -17.15 -1.35
CA VAL A 34 -20.12 -16.67 -2.70
C VAL A 34 -20.45 -17.78 -3.69
N ASN A 35 -21.47 -17.58 -4.52
CA ASN A 35 -21.97 -18.61 -5.45
C ASN A 35 -22.33 -19.95 -4.79
N GLY A 36 -22.67 -19.92 -3.50
CA GLY A 36 -23.00 -21.11 -2.71
C GLY A 36 -21.81 -21.76 -2.00
N VAL A 37 -20.57 -21.32 -2.24
CA VAL A 37 -19.40 -21.69 -1.44
C VAL A 37 -19.43 -20.89 -0.14
N GLU A 38 -19.24 -21.56 0.99
CA GLU A 38 -19.26 -20.95 2.33
C GLU A 38 -17.89 -20.36 2.67
N ILE A 39 -17.90 -19.14 3.22
CA ILE A 39 -16.76 -18.51 3.88
C ILE A 39 -16.95 -18.75 5.38
N PRO A 40 -16.10 -19.56 6.02
CA PRO A 40 -16.20 -19.86 7.44
C PRO A 40 -16.10 -18.60 8.31
N GLU A 41 -16.86 -18.56 9.40
CA GLU A 41 -16.77 -17.49 10.39
C GLU A 41 -15.39 -17.43 11.06
N GLU A 42 -14.73 -18.58 11.23
CA GLU A 42 -13.34 -18.66 11.70
C GLU A 42 -12.38 -17.82 10.85
N LYS A 43 -12.47 -17.93 9.51
CA LYS A 43 -11.62 -17.16 8.57
C LYS A 43 -11.89 -15.66 8.66
N TYR A 44 -13.15 -15.28 8.88
CA TYR A 44 -13.54 -13.90 9.13
C TYR A 44 -12.92 -13.37 10.43
N VAL A 45 -12.98 -14.14 11.51
CA VAL A 45 -12.37 -13.77 12.80
C VAL A 45 -10.85 -13.65 12.69
N GLU A 46 -10.17 -14.59 12.01
CA GLU A 46 -8.72 -14.53 11.78
C GLU A 46 -8.31 -13.24 11.05
N LEU A 47 -8.96 -12.92 9.92
CA LEU A 47 -8.62 -11.74 9.14
C LEU A 47 -8.99 -10.43 9.86
N TYR A 48 -10.15 -10.40 10.53
CA TYR A 48 -10.55 -9.27 11.38
C TYR A 48 -9.53 -9.03 12.49
N ALA A 49 -9.13 -10.08 13.21
CA ALA A 49 -8.16 -9.97 14.31
C ALA A 49 -6.81 -9.44 13.80
N MET A 50 -6.29 -9.95 12.68
CA MET A 50 -5.05 -9.44 12.07
C MET A 50 -5.14 -7.94 11.77
N GLN A 51 -6.17 -7.50 11.05
CA GLN A 51 -6.31 -6.09 10.67
C GLN A 51 -6.53 -5.20 11.91
N ARG A 52 -7.37 -5.64 12.85
CA ARG A 52 -7.59 -4.95 14.13
C ARG A 52 -6.28 -4.78 14.89
N ASN A 53 -5.51 -5.85 15.06
CA ASN A 53 -4.26 -5.85 15.81
C ASN A 53 -3.25 -4.90 15.16
N GLN A 54 -3.17 -4.84 13.83
CA GLN A 54 -2.32 -3.88 13.12
C GLN A 54 -2.70 -2.42 13.42
N TYR A 55 -4.01 -2.10 13.41
CA TYR A 55 -4.49 -0.76 13.77
C TYR A 55 -4.17 -0.39 15.23
N VAL A 56 -4.43 -1.32 16.16
CA VAL A 56 -4.13 -1.12 17.59
C VAL A 56 -2.64 -0.95 17.83
N GLN A 57 -1.81 -1.75 17.17
CA GLN A 57 -0.35 -1.67 17.27
C GLN A 57 0.17 -0.33 16.77
N MET A 58 -0.33 0.16 15.63
CA MET A 58 0.06 1.45 15.05
C MET A 58 -0.38 2.64 15.93
N ALA A 59 -1.55 2.55 16.56
CA ALA A 59 -2.06 3.59 17.44
C ALA A 59 -1.53 3.52 18.87
N GLY A 60 -1.00 2.36 19.29
CA GLY A 60 -0.55 2.10 20.67
C GLY A 60 -1.69 1.97 21.69
N SER A 61 -2.96 1.94 21.26
CA SER A 61 -4.12 1.84 22.15
C SER A 61 -5.31 1.24 21.42
N GLU A 62 -6.13 0.46 22.14
CA GLU A 62 -7.41 -0.05 21.63
C GLU A 62 -8.50 1.03 21.51
N ASP A 63 -8.33 2.18 22.16
CA ASP A 63 -9.32 3.26 22.09
C ASP A 63 -9.51 3.80 20.67
N ILE A 64 -8.51 3.66 19.79
CA ILE A 64 -8.60 4.00 18.37
C ILE A 64 -9.79 3.31 17.70
N LEU A 65 -10.13 2.09 18.11
CA LEU A 65 -11.20 1.29 17.53
C LEU A 65 -12.59 1.92 17.74
N LYS A 66 -12.74 2.81 18.72
CA LYS A 66 -13.97 3.54 19.03
C LYS A 66 -14.09 4.86 18.27
N GLU A 67 -13.00 5.34 17.68
CA GLU A 67 -13.01 6.57 16.91
C GLU A 67 -13.78 6.40 15.61
N ALA A 68 -14.27 7.52 15.06
CA ALA A 68 -14.96 7.55 13.78
C ALA A 68 -14.00 7.17 12.64
N TYR A 69 -14.48 6.40 11.66
CA TYR A 69 -13.66 6.02 10.52
C TYR A 69 -13.37 7.23 9.62
N PRO A 70 -12.11 7.45 9.20
CA PRO A 70 -11.79 8.54 8.28
C PRO A 70 -12.63 8.43 7.00
N ASN A 71 -13.26 9.54 6.59
CA ASN A 71 -14.14 9.65 5.41
C ASN A 71 -15.53 8.99 5.52
N ASP A 72 -15.86 8.30 6.62
CA ASP A 72 -17.21 7.84 6.93
C ASP A 72 -17.48 7.93 8.45
N GLU A 73 -17.88 9.11 8.91
CA GLU A 73 -18.15 9.36 10.33
C GLU A 73 -19.37 8.57 10.88
N SER A 74 -20.10 7.82 10.03
CA SER A 74 -21.24 7.02 10.46
C SER A 74 -20.85 5.70 11.12
N LYS A 75 -19.57 5.31 11.04
CA LYS A 75 -19.04 4.04 11.55
C LYS A 75 -17.81 4.27 12.41
N THR A 76 -17.55 3.35 13.33
CA THR A 76 -16.27 3.32 14.04
C THR A 76 -15.18 2.66 13.19
N ILE A 77 -13.91 2.88 13.56
CA ILE A 77 -12.78 2.16 12.98
C ILE A 77 -12.96 0.64 13.12
N ASP A 78 -13.44 0.15 14.27
CA ASP A 78 -13.73 -1.28 14.46
C ASP A 78 -14.75 -1.83 13.45
N GLU A 79 -15.87 -1.11 13.27
CA GLU A 79 -16.91 -1.48 12.31
C GLU A 79 -16.37 -1.48 10.87
N ALA A 80 -15.54 -0.50 10.51
CA ALA A 80 -14.91 -0.44 9.21
C ALA A 80 -13.94 -1.61 8.97
N ILE A 81 -13.16 -2.01 9.99
CA ILE A 81 -12.25 -3.17 9.89
C ILE A 81 -13.04 -4.47 9.73
N LYS A 82 -14.11 -4.67 10.51
CA LYS A 82 -15.03 -5.82 10.35
C LYS A 82 -15.62 -5.88 8.94
N GLU A 83 -16.12 -4.76 8.44
CA GLU A 83 -16.67 -4.69 7.09
C GLU A 83 -15.62 -5.02 6.03
N THR A 84 -14.42 -4.45 6.17
CA THR A 84 -13.31 -4.65 5.24
C THR A 84 -12.86 -6.12 5.23
N ALA A 85 -12.67 -6.74 6.39
CA ALA A 85 -12.28 -8.15 6.49
C ALA A 85 -13.28 -9.07 5.77
N LEU A 86 -14.59 -8.87 5.97
CA LEU A 86 -15.60 -9.66 5.27
C LEU A 86 -15.58 -9.42 3.75
N ASN A 87 -15.43 -8.15 3.32
CA ASN A 87 -15.36 -7.80 1.91
C ASN A 87 -14.14 -8.42 1.23
N SER A 88 -12.96 -8.37 1.87
CA SER A 88 -11.74 -8.97 1.37
C SER A 88 -11.85 -10.49 1.22
N LEU A 89 -12.49 -11.19 2.16
CA LEU A 89 -12.74 -12.63 2.03
C LEU A 89 -13.70 -12.96 0.89
N VAL A 90 -14.75 -12.16 0.72
CA VAL A 90 -15.69 -12.31 -0.40
C VAL A 90 -14.97 -12.10 -1.73
N GLU A 91 -14.16 -11.05 -1.85
CA GLU A 91 -13.38 -10.77 -3.05
C GLU A 91 -12.37 -11.88 -3.35
N MET A 92 -11.61 -12.31 -2.34
CA MET A 92 -10.65 -13.40 -2.48
C MET A 92 -11.34 -14.70 -2.92
N GLU A 93 -12.53 -15.00 -2.41
CA GLU A 93 -13.30 -16.17 -2.82
C GLU A 93 -13.81 -16.05 -4.27
N VAL A 94 -14.23 -14.86 -4.71
CA VAL A 94 -14.56 -14.61 -6.13
C VAL A 94 -13.35 -14.86 -7.03
N ILE A 95 -12.17 -14.36 -6.63
CA ILE A 95 -10.91 -14.58 -7.35
C ILE A 95 -10.56 -16.06 -7.40
N LYS A 96 -10.64 -16.78 -6.26
CA LYS A 96 -10.37 -18.23 -6.19
C LYS A 96 -11.25 -19.02 -7.16
N GLN A 97 -12.54 -18.72 -7.22
CA GLN A 97 -13.47 -19.40 -8.12
C GLN A 97 -13.18 -19.14 -9.60
N ASP A 98 -12.77 -17.93 -9.96
CA ASP A 98 -12.39 -17.63 -11.34
C ASP A 98 -11.01 -18.22 -11.70
N ALA A 99 -10.06 -18.15 -10.77
CA ALA A 99 -8.74 -18.78 -10.89
C ALA A 99 -8.86 -20.29 -11.15
N GLU A 100 -9.73 -20.98 -10.38
CA GLU A 100 -9.99 -22.41 -10.58
C GLU A 100 -10.53 -22.71 -11.98
N LYS A 101 -11.52 -21.94 -12.47
CA LYS A 101 -12.07 -22.08 -13.84
C LYS A 101 -11.00 -21.89 -14.92
N LYS A 102 -10.02 -21.02 -14.67
CA LYS A 102 -8.89 -20.74 -15.58
C LYS A 102 -7.70 -21.68 -15.39
N GLY A 103 -7.78 -22.61 -14.44
CA GLY A 103 -6.71 -23.56 -14.13
C GLY A 103 -5.48 -22.91 -13.48
N ILE A 104 -5.64 -21.74 -12.87
CA ILE A 104 -4.59 -21.05 -12.12
C ILE A 104 -4.54 -21.67 -10.72
N LYS A 105 -3.37 -22.18 -10.33
CA LYS A 105 -3.15 -22.87 -9.06
C LYS A 105 -1.83 -22.42 -8.46
N VAL A 106 -1.80 -22.30 -7.15
CA VAL A 106 -0.56 -22.05 -6.41
C VAL A 106 0.17 -23.37 -6.19
N ASP A 107 1.48 -23.33 -6.44
CA ASP A 107 2.38 -24.43 -6.10
C ASP A 107 2.70 -24.39 -4.60
N GLU A 108 2.39 -25.48 -3.89
CA GLU A 108 2.68 -25.63 -2.46
C GLU A 108 4.18 -25.50 -2.16
N ALA A 109 5.06 -25.89 -3.10
CA ALA A 109 6.50 -25.70 -2.94
C ALA A 109 6.88 -24.22 -2.87
N LYS A 110 6.24 -23.35 -3.67
CA LYS A 110 6.45 -21.90 -3.62
C LYS A 110 5.93 -21.28 -2.33
N VAL A 111 4.81 -21.78 -1.81
CA VAL A 111 4.28 -21.34 -0.50
C VAL A 111 5.29 -21.66 0.59
N ASN A 112 5.80 -22.88 0.63
CA ASN A 112 6.80 -23.30 1.62
C ASN A 112 8.11 -22.50 1.47
N GLU A 113 8.57 -22.26 0.25
CA GLU A 113 9.74 -21.42 -0.01
C GLU A 113 9.55 -19.98 0.50
N ALA A 114 8.39 -19.37 0.24
CA ALA A 114 8.07 -18.04 0.73
C ALA A 114 8.01 -17.98 2.26
N VAL A 115 7.40 -18.99 2.91
CA VAL A 115 7.37 -19.11 4.38
C VAL A 115 8.78 -19.22 4.95
N GLU A 116 9.62 -20.08 4.37
CA GLU A 116 11.02 -20.23 4.81
C GLU A 116 11.83 -18.96 4.55
N SER A 117 11.56 -18.23 3.45
CA SER A 117 12.20 -16.94 3.17
C SER A 117 11.86 -15.91 4.25
N VAL A 118 10.61 -15.82 4.70
CA VAL A 118 10.22 -14.92 5.80
C VAL A 118 10.84 -15.38 7.11
N LYS A 119 10.73 -16.68 7.43
CA LYS A 119 11.31 -17.27 8.64
C LYS A 119 12.81 -17.06 8.75
N SER A 120 13.54 -17.07 7.62
CA SER A 120 14.99 -16.83 7.58
C SER A 120 15.42 -15.41 7.98
N GLN A 121 14.48 -14.45 8.00
CA GLN A 121 14.73 -13.10 8.50
C GLN A 121 14.75 -13.03 10.03
N TYR A 122 14.26 -14.08 10.69
CA TYR A 122 14.34 -14.27 12.13
C TYR A 122 15.58 -15.10 12.48
N GLY A 123 16.15 -14.88 13.66
CA GLY A 123 17.35 -15.59 14.09
C GLY A 123 17.10 -17.08 14.36
N SER A 124 15.85 -17.47 14.61
CA SER A 124 15.44 -18.87 14.78
C SER A 124 13.95 -19.12 14.48
N GLU A 125 13.58 -20.39 14.33
CA GLU A 125 12.17 -20.81 14.25
C GLU A 125 11.38 -20.44 15.50
N GLU A 126 12.00 -20.49 16.67
CA GLU A 126 11.38 -20.10 17.93
C GLU A 126 11.06 -18.60 17.94
N GLU A 127 11.99 -17.75 17.50
CA GLU A 127 11.77 -16.30 17.38
C GLU A 127 10.71 -15.96 16.34
N PHE A 128 10.68 -16.68 15.21
CA PHE A 128 9.62 -16.52 14.21
C PHE A 128 8.24 -16.88 14.77
N ASN A 129 8.12 -18.05 15.42
CA ASN A 129 6.85 -18.47 16.02
C ASN A 129 6.42 -17.52 17.14
N LYS A 130 7.36 -17.02 17.94
CA LYS A 130 7.09 -16.01 18.96
C LYS A 130 6.59 -14.70 18.35
N ALA A 131 7.17 -14.25 17.24
CA ALA A 131 6.72 -13.06 16.54
C ALA A 131 5.30 -13.21 15.98
N LEU A 132 4.96 -14.38 15.43
CA LEU A 132 3.59 -14.69 15.02
C LEU A 132 2.63 -14.62 16.22
N GLU A 133 3.00 -15.23 17.35
CA GLU A 133 2.20 -15.23 18.57
C GLU A 133 2.00 -13.81 19.14
N GLU A 134 3.06 -12.99 19.17
CA GLU A 134 3.01 -11.60 19.62
C GLU A 134 2.09 -10.74 18.75
N ALA A 135 2.06 -11.01 17.44
CA ALA A 135 1.18 -10.35 16.48
C ALA A 135 -0.27 -10.90 16.48
N GLY A 136 -0.55 -11.98 17.22
CA GLY A 136 -1.85 -12.64 17.23
C GLY A 136 -2.15 -13.40 15.93
N LEU A 137 -1.13 -14.04 15.34
CA LEU A 137 -1.23 -14.80 14.09
C LEU A 137 -0.93 -16.28 14.33
N THR A 138 -1.69 -17.16 13.67
CA THR A 138 -1.36 -18.59 13.63
C THR A 138 -0.48 -18.89 12.42
N LEU A 139 0.39 -19.90 12.53
CA LEU A 139 1.20 -20.37 11.40
C LEU A 139 0.34 -20.82 10.22
N ASN A 140 -0.83 -21.41 10.48
CA ASN A 140 -1.74 -21.87 9.43
C ASN A 140 -2.34 -20.69 8.67
N PHE A 141 -2.83 -19.67 9.39
CA PHE A 141 -3.33 -18.44 8.77
C PHE A 141 -2.24 -17.74 7.98
N PHE A 142 -1.03 -17.62 8.53
CA PHE A 142 0.12 -17.03 7.83
C PHE A 142 0.46 -17.76 6.51
N LYS A 143 0.46 -19.10 6.53
CA LYS A 143 0.68 -19.91 5.31
C LYS A 143 -0.43 -19.72 4.29
N GLU A 144 -1.69 -19.64 4.73
CA GLU A 144 -2.83 -19.39 3.85
C GLU A 144 -2.78 -18.00 3.24
N ASP A 145 -2.39 -16.98 4.01
CA ASP A 145 -2.22 -15.61 3.53
C ASP A 145 -1.14 -15.54 2.43
N ILE A 146 0.02 -16.18 2.64
CA ILE A 146 1.05 -16.33 1.61
C ILE A 146 0.50 -17.03 0.38
N ALA A 147 -0.26 -18.12 0.54
CA ALA A 147 -0.85 -18.83 -0.58
C ALA A 147 -1.85 -17.93 -1.35
N ASN A 148 -2.69 -17.16 -0.66
CA ASN A 148 -3.62 -16.22 -1.28
C ASN A 148 -2.90 -15.08 -2.00
N SER A 149 -1.80 -14.56 -1.44
CA SER A 149 -0.96 -13.55 -2.06
C SER A 149 -0.32 -14.07 -3.35
N LEU A 150 0.28 -15.27 -3.32
CA LEU A 150 0.84 -15.90 -4.51
C LEU A 150 -0.22 -16.20 -5.58
N LEU A 151 -1.41 -16.67 -5.17
CA LEU A 151 -2.53 -16.88 -6.08
C LEU A 151 -2.91 -15.57 -6.76
N SER A 152 -3.07 -14.49 -5.99
CA SER A 152 -3.49 -13.18 -6.48
C SER A 152 -2.46 -12.61 -7.45
N ASN A 153 -1.16 -12.80 -7.20
CA ASN A 153 -0.09 -12.37 -8.10
C ASN A 153 -0.08 -13.15 -9.43
N ASP A 154 -0.16 -14.48 -9.37
CA ASP A 154 -0.23 -15.33 -10.58
C ASP A 154 -1.52 -15.05 -11.36
N TYR A 155 -2.62 -14.82 -10.65
CA TYR A 155 -3.91 -14.44 -11.21
C TYR A 155 -3.85 -13.06 -11.90
N ALA A 156 -3.35 -12.03 -11.23
CA ALA A 156 -3.20 -10.69 -11.80
C ALA A 156 -2.34 -10.72 -13.07
N THR A 157 -1.24 -11.46 -13.05
CA THR A 157 -0.37 -11.66 -14.22
C THR A 157 -1.15 -12.28 -15.38
N LYS A 158 -1.90 -13.36 -15.11
CA LYS A 158 -2.65 -14.10 -16.13
C LYS A 158 -3.80 -13.28 -16.70
N ILE A 159 -4.56 -12.58 -15.85
CA ILE A 159 -5.70 -11.77 -16.28
C ILE A 159 -5.22 -10.54 -17.04
N THR A 160 -4.17 -9.86 -16.60
CA THR A 160 -3.62 -8.69 -17.30
C THR A 160 -3.20 -9.04 -18.73
N GLU A 161 -2.62 -10.22 -18.95
CA GLU A 161 -2.31 -10.71 -20.30
C GLU A 161 -3.57 -11.05 -21.11
N GLU A 162 -4.61 -11.59 -20.47
CA GLU A 162 -5.89 -11.91 -21.12
C GLU A 162 -6.69 -10.66 -21.52
N VAL A 163 -6.72 -9.65 -20.65
CA VAL A 163 -7.45 -8.40 -20.86
C VAL A 163 -6.58 -7.30 -21.46
N LYS A 164 -5.42 -7.66 -22.02
CA LYS A 164 -4.46 -6.71 -22.58
C LYS A 164 -5.15 -5.67 -23.49
N PRO A 165 -4.85 -4.38 -23.33
CA PRO A 165 -5.48 -3.35 -24.14
C PRO A 165 -5.01 -3.44 -25.60
N THR A 166 -5.94 -3.17 -26.51
CA THR A 166 -5.67 -3.02 -27.93
C THR A 166 -5.08 -1.64 -28.22
N GLU A 167 -4.31 -1.51 -29.32
CA GLU A 167 -3.78 -0.20 -29.74
C GLU A 167 -4.88 0.86 -29.90
N GLU A 168 -6.08 0.45 -30.32
CA GLU A 168 -7.25 1.32 -30.46
C GLU A 168 -7.73 1.83 -29.09
N GLU A 169 -7.83 0.96 -28.08
CA GLU A 169 -8.19 1.35 -26.71
C GLU A 169 -7.14 2.28 -26.09
N ILE A 170 -5.85 1.97 -26.27
CA ILE A 170 -4.74 2.80 -25.78
C ILE A 170 -4.80 4.19 -26.43
N LYS A 171 -4.94 4.24 -27.77
CA LYS A 171 -5.02 5.51 -28.48
C LYS A 171 -6.28 6.31 -28.10
N LYS A 172 -7.43 5.63 -27.97
CA LYS A 172 -8.68 6.26 -27.53
C LYS A 172 -8.55 6.86 -26.15
N TYR A 173 -7.95 6.13 -25.20
CA TYR A 173 -7.73 6.64 -23.85
C TYR A 173 -6.86 7.90 -23.86
N TYR A 174 -5.76 7.89 -24.62
CA TYR A 174 -4.92 9.08 -24.78
C TYR A 174 -5.69 10.24 -25.40
N ASP A 175 -6.46 10.01 -26.46
CA ASP A 175 -7.22 11.06 -27.14
C ASP A 175 -8.28 11.68 -26.22
N ASP A 176 -8.95 10.86 -25.41
CA ASP A 176 -9.97 11.29 -24.43
C ASP A 176 -9.35 11.99 -23.20
N ASN A 177 -8.09 11.69 -22.85
CA ASN A 177 -7.42 12.17 -21.64
C ASN A 177 -6.15 12.99 -21.93
N LYS A 178 -6.05 13.59 -23.12
CA LYS A 178 -4.82 14.25 -23.59
C LYS A 178 -4.28 15.32 -22.64
N ASP A 179 -5.17 16.05 -21.97
CA ASP A 179 -4.82 17.10 -21.02
C ASP A 179 -4.22 16.55 -19.70
N SER A 180 -4.37 15.25 -19.43
CA SER A 180 -3.69 14.59 -18.32
C SER A 180 -2.23 14.26 -18.64
N PHE A 181 -1.85 14.20 -19.92
CA PHE A 181 -0.51 13.84 -20.36
C PHE A 181 0.26 15.07 -20.83
N PHE A 182 1.00 15.69 -19.91
CA PHE A 182 1.73 16.93 -20.19
C PHE A 182 3.16 16.87 -19.68
N LYS A 183 4.00 17.69 -20.29
CA LYS A 183 5.27 18.14 -19.72
C LYS A 183 5.15 19.61 -19.37
N ALA A 184 5.65 19.97 -18.20
CA ALA A 184 5.61 21.31 -17.67
C ALA A 184 7.00 21.74 -17.23
N LYS A 185 7.25 23.04 -17.33
CA LYS A 185 8.40 23.70 -16.71
C LYS A 185 7.86 24.70 -15.71
N ALA A 186 8.28 24.60 -14.46
CA ALA A 186 7.76 25.45 -13.40
C ALA A 186 8.83 25.78 -12.36
N ALA A 187 8.55 26.80 -11.57
CA ALA A 187 9.24 27.06 -10.31
C ALA A 187 8.23 27.04 -9.16
N HIS A 188 8.66 26.74 -7.94
CA HIS A 188 7.80 26.79 -6.77
C HIS A 188 8.43 27.52 -5.57
N ILE A 189 7.58 27.90 -4.63
CA ILE A 189 7.97 28.29 -3.28
C ILE A 189 7.20 27.39 -2.32
N LEU A 190 7.91 26.62 -1.50
CA LEU A 190 7.29 25.79 -0.46
C LEU A 190 7.42 26.48 0.90
N VAL A 191 6.34 26.55 1.67
CA VAL A 191 6.34 27.04 3.05
C VAL A 191 5.48 26.17 3.94
N ALA A 192 5.73 26.20 5.25
CA ALA A 192 5.02 25.34 6.20
C ALA A 192 3.54 25.71 6.35
N THR A 193 3.20 27.00 6.25
CA THR A 193 1.84 27.47 6.60
C THR A 193 1.12 28.18 5.44
N LYS A 194 -0.21 28.07 5.46
CA LYS A 194 -1.08 28.77 4.51
C LYS A 194 -0.94 30.29 4.60
N ASP A 195 -0.72 30.81 5.79
CA ASP A 195 -0.61 32.25 6.03
C ASP A 195 0.66 32.83 5.40
N GLU A 196 1.79 32.12 5.50
CA GLU A 196 3.03 32.47 4.80
C GLU A 196 2.85 32.45 3.29
N ALA A 197 2.26 31.37 2.76
CA ALA A 197 2.01 31.25 1.32
C ALA A 197 1.08 32.36 0.82
N THR A 198 0.03 32.68 1.58
CA THR A 198 -0.91 33.76 1.26
C THR A 198 -0.24 35.12 1.28
N LYS A 199 0.69 35.37 2.21
CA LYS A 199 1.47 36.61 2.27
C LYS A 199 2.37 36.74 1.04
N LEU A 200 3.15 35.70 0.72
CA LEU A 200 4.04 35.68 -0.43
C LEU A 200 3.29 35.85 -1.74
N LYS A 201 2.13 35.19 -1.91
CA LYS A 201 1.26 35.38 -3.08
C LYS A 201 0.83 36.83 -3.26
N LYS A 202 0.47 37.54 -2.18
CA LYS A 202 0.13 38.98 -2.24
C LYS A 202 1.31 39.86 -2.65
N GLU A 203 2.54 39.46 -2.33
CA GLU A 203 3.74 40.18 -2.77
C GLU A 203 4.02 39.92 -4.26
N LEU A 204 3.85 38.67 -4.71
CA LEU A 204 3.94 38.28 -6.12
C LEU A 204 2.90 39.00 -6.99
N ASP A 205 1.66 39.12 -6.50
CA ASP A 205 0.58 39.85 -7.20
C ASP A 205 0.85 41.35 -7.34
N LYS A 206 1.76 41.90 -6.52
CA LYS A 206 2.25 43.29 -6.61
C LYS A 206 3.51 43.42 -7.49
N GLY A 207 3.97 42.33 -8.11
CA GLY A 207 5.13 42.30 -8.98
C GLY A 207 6.47 42.03 -8.29
N ALA A 208 6.48 41.42 -7.09
CA ALA A 208 7.72 40.94 -6.49
C ALA A 208 8.40 39.87 -7.38
N ASP A 209 9.73 39.79 -7.30
CA ASP A 209 10.51 38.80 -8.05
C ASP A 209 10.35 37.39 -7.43
N PHE A 210 9.84 36.44 -8.23
CA PHE A 210 9.56 35.09 -7.76
C PHE A 210 10.82 34.35 -7.31
N ALA A 211 11.90 34.43 -8.09
CA ALA A 211 13.14 33.72 -7.79
C ALA A 211 13.80 34.23 -6.50
N LYS A 212 13.70 35.54 -6.24
CA LYS A 212 14.15 36.14 -4.99
C LYS A 212 13.32 35.65 -3.81
N LEU A 213 11.98 35.68 -3.90
CA LEU A 213 11.13 35.20 -2.82
C LEU A 213 11.32 33.70 -2.55
N ALA A 214 11.54 32.90 -3.60
CA ALA A 214 11.89 31.48 -3.47
C ALA A 214 13.19 31.28 -2.68
N LYS A 215 14.26 32.00 -3.03
CA LYS A 215 15.55 31.94 -2.31
C LYS A 215 15.46 32.34 -0.84
N GLU A 216 14.62 33.32 -0.54
CA GLU A 216 14.51 33.89 0.80
C GLU A 216 13.55 33.12 1.71
N ASN A 217 12.55 32.43 1.16
CA ASN A 217 11.43 31.90 1.94
C ASN A 217 11.12 30.42 1.69
N SER A 218 11.57 29.81 0.59
CA SER A 218 11.24 28.41 0.30
C SER A 218 11.94 27.49 1.29
N THR A 219 11.20 26.55 1.87
CA THR A 219 11.74 25.48 2.73
C THR A 219 12.23 24.28 1.93
N ASP A 220 12.05 24.28 0.60
CA ASP A 220 12.64 23.27 -0.28
C ASP A 220 14.09 23.62 -0.63
N GLU A 221 15.03 23.08 0.15
CA GLU A 221 16.46 23.33 -0.02
C GLU A 221 17.02 22.85 -1.38
N SER A 222 16.33 21.94 -2.07
CA SER A 222 16.81 21.36 -3.33
C SER A 222 16.82 22.37 -4.48
N ASN A 223 15.88 23.33 -4.46
CA ASN A 223 15.67 24.29 -5.55
C ASN A 223 15.58 25.75 -5.08
N ALA A 224 15.44 26.03 -3.78
CA ALA A 224 15.36 27.39 -3.25
C ALA A 224 16.50 28.29 -3.75
N ALA A 225 17.75 27.82 -3.67
CA ALA A 225 18.94 28.57 -4.10
C ALA A 225 18.92 28.91 -5.61
N SER A 226 18.25 28.07 -6.41
CA SER A 226 18.05 28.24 -7.86
C SER A 226 16.78 29.04 -8.19
N GLY A 227 16.17 29.71 -7.20
CA GLY A 227 14.95 30.50 -7.40
C GLY A 227 13.68 29.65 -7.50
N GLY A 228 13.70 28.45 -6.95
CA GLY A 228 12.58 27.52 -6.96
C GLY A 228 12.43 26.72 -8.26
N ASP A 229 13.37 26.82 -9.20
CA ASP A 229 13.30 26.16 -10.51
C ASP A 229 13.28 24.63 -10.36
N LEU A 230 12.22 24.00 -10.88
CA LEU A 230 12.02 22.55 -10.88
C LEU A 230 12.52 21.89 -12.17
N GLY A 231 12.93 22.68 -13.16
CA GLY A 231 13.22 22.19 -14.50
C GLY A 231 11.95 21.72 -15.23
N GLU A 232 12.15 20.88 -16.24
CA GLU A 232 11.06 20.22 -16.97
C GLU A 232 10.70 18.89 -16.29
N PHE A 233 9.41 18.65 -16.11
CA PHE A 233 8.85 17.43 -15.54
C PHE A 233 7.60 17.00 -16.28
N THR A 234 7.21 15.74 -16.14
CA THR A 234 5.94 15.22 -16.68
C THR A 234 4.91 15.06 -15.57
N ASN A 235 3.63 15.04 -15.93
CA ASN A 235 2.58 14.59 -15.02
C ASN A 235 2.97 13.23 -14.38
N GLY A 236 2.61 13.02 -13.13
CA GLY A 236 3.00 11.88 -12.29
C GLY A 236 4.37 12.01 -11.62
N THR A 237 5.17 13.03 -11.96
CA THR A 237 6.49 13.25 -11.32
C THR A 237 6.35 13.98 -9.99
N MET A 238 5.37 14.87 -9.87
CA MET A 238 5.07 15.62 -8.65
C MET A 238 3.93 14.96 -7.89
N VAL A 239 3.68 15.37 -6.65
CA VAL A 239 2.50 14.91 -5.90
C VAL A 239 1.19 15.33 -6.57
N GLU A 240 0.14 14.52 -6.38
CA GLU A 240 -1.14 14.65 -7.09
C GLU A 240 -1.76 16.04 -7.01
N GLN A 241 -1.71 16.70 -5.84
CA GLN A 241 -2.27 18.03 -5.64
C GLN A 241 -1.49 19.09 -6.45
N PHE A 242 -0.18 18.91 -6.61
CA PHE A 242 0.67 19.80 -7.41
C PHE A 242 0.36 19.63 -8.91
N ASP A 243 0.32 18.40 -9.40
CA ASP A 243 -0.01 18.11 -10.80
C ASP A 243 -1.43 18.55 -11.15
N SER A 244 -2.38 18.37 -10.24
CA SER A 244 -3.76 18.85 -10.41
C SER A 244 -3.83 20.38 -10.55
N ALA A 245 -3.03 21.11 -9.78
CA ALA A 245 -2.92 22.56 -9.92
C ALA A 245 -2.29 22.94 -11.26
N VAL A 246 -1.14 22.36 -11.62
CA VAL A 246 -0.46 22.62 -12.90
C VAL A 246 -1.35 22.30 -14.10
N LYS A 247 -2.14 21.22 -14.02
CA LYS A 247 -3.05 20.78 -15.09
C LYS A 247 -4.07 21.85 -15.49
N VAL A 248 -4.53 22.68 -14.56
CA VAL A 248 -5.51 23.75 -14.86
C VAL A 248 -4.88 25.13 -15.08
N MET A 249 -3.62 25.33 -14.70
CA MET A 249 -2.88 26.59 -14.90
C MET A 249 -2.58 26.88 -16.37
N LYS A 250 -2.37 28.17 -16.69
CA LYS A 250 -1.88 28.66 -17.98
C LYS A 250 -0.40 29.02 -17.92
N ASP A 251 0.25 29.03 -19.08
CA ASP A 251 1.64 29.49 -19.20
C ASP A 251 1.81 30.92 -18.64
N GLY A 252 2.82 31.10 -17.79
CA GLY A 252 3.12 32.34 -17.08
C GLY A 252 2.31 32.58 -15.80
N GLU A 253 1.35 31.71 -15.46
CA GLU A 253 0.49 31.87 -14.29
C GLU A 253 1.23 31.57 -12.97
N ILE A 254 0.85 32.29 -11.91
CA ILE A 254 1.25 32.01 -10.54
C ILE A 254 0.00 31.53 -9.78
N SER A 255 0.06 30.33 -9.23
CA SER A 255 -1.05 29.69 -8.53
C SER A 255 -1.40 30.41 -7.22
N ASP A 256 -2.61 30.18 -6.74
CA ASP A 256 -2.91 30.32 -5.31
C ASP A 256 -2.17 29.25 -4.49
N PRO A 257 -2.06 29.38 -3.15
CA PRO A 257 -1.43 28.37 -2.31
C PRO A 257 -2.05 26.97 -2.49
N VAL A 258 -1.22 26.00 -2.88
CA VAL A 258 -1.57 24.59 -3.08
C VAL A 258 -1.08 23.78 -1.88
N GLN A 259 -1.99 23.11 -1.17
CA GLN A 259 -1.64 22.27 -0.03
C GLN A 259 -1.20 20.87 -0.50
N THR A 260 -0.10 20.39 0.06
CA THR A 260 0.40 19.00 -0.07
C THR A 260 0.82 18.50 1.32
N ASP A 261 1.26 17.24 1.40
CA ASP A 261 1.82 16.68 2.62
C ASP A 261 3.14 17.35 3.04
N PHE A 262 3.79 18.11 2.15
CA PHE A 262 5.02 18.85 2.43
C PHE A 262 4.78 20.28 2.93
N GLY A 263 3.55 20.79 2.83
CA GLY A 263 3.19 22.15 3.22
C GLY A 263 2.37 22.86 2.14
N TYR A 264 2.64 24.15 1.93
CA TYR A 264 1.94 25.00 0.97
C TYR A 264 2.88 25.48 -0.13
N HIS A 265 2.51 25.17 -1.37
CA HIS A 265 3.26 25.57 -2.55
C HIS A 265 2.62 26.79 -3.22
N ILE A 266 3.44 27.72 -3.69
CA ILE A 266 3.06 28.69 -4.72
C ILE A 266 3.80 28.29 -5.98
N ILE A 267 3.07 28.03 -7.06
CA ILE A 267 3.62 27.48 -8.29
C ILE A 267 3.64 28.59 -9.35
N LYS A 268 4.76 28.79 -10.02
CA LYS A 268 4.87 29.61 -11.22
C LYS A 268 5.07 28.69 -12.41
N LEU A 269 4.08 28.60 -13.28
CA LEU A 269 4.16 27.80 -14.49
C LEU A 269 4.85 28.61 -15.59
N GLU A 270 5.97 28.12 -16.11
CA GLU A 270 6.64 28.75 -17.25
C GLU A 270 6.01 28.31 -18.57
N SER A 271 5.84 27.00 -18.74
CA SER A 271 5.23 26.41 -19.92
C SER A 271 4.61 25.06 -19.61
N LYS A 272 3.50 24.72 -20.24
CA LYS A 272 2.90 23.38 -20.23
C LYS A 272 2.51 22.98 -21.64
N THR A 273 2.99 21.81 -22.07
CA THR A 273 2.67 21.28 -23.39
C THR A 273 2.19 19.83 -23.28
N PRO A 274 1.15 19.44 -24.03
CA PRO A 274 0.76 18.04 -24.10
C PRO A 274 1.90 17.18 -24.63
N ARG A 275 2.16 16.04 -24.00
CA ARG A 275 3.05 15.01 -24.54
C ARG A 275 2.40 14.37 -25.75
N THR A 276 3.19 13.94 -26.74
CA THR A 276 2.65 13.18 -27.87
C THR A 276 2.18 11.79 -27.41
N PHE A 277 1.39 11.13 -28.25
CA PHE A 277 0.98 9.75 -27.98
C PHE A 277 2.20 8.85 -27.79
N GLU A 278 3.21 8.98 -28.64
CA GLU A 278 4.44 8.19 -28.60
C GLU A 278 5.23 8.43 -27.31
N GLU A 279 5.29 9.68 -26.83
CA GLU A 279 5.91 10.01 -25.56
C GLU A 279 5.14 9.39 -24.37
N ALA A 280 3.81 9.37 -24.42
CA ALA A 280 2.94 8.90 -23.32
C ALA A 280 2.54 7.41 -23.42
N LYS A 281 2.84 6.72 -24.52
CA LYS A 281 2.25 5.42 -24.87
C LYS A 281 2.40 4.36 -23.76
N SER A 282 3.58 4.25 -23.15
CA SER A 282 3.82 3.24 -22.11
C SER A 282 2.98 3.49 -20.85
N GLU A 283 2.82 4.74 -20.46
CA GLU A 283 2.02 5.16 -19.30
C GLU A 283 0.52 4.95 -19.59
N VAL A 284 0.08 5.27 -20.80
CA VAL A 284 -1.29 5.01 -21.27
C VAL A 284 -1.57 3.51 -21.31
N GLU A 285 -0.67 2.70 -21.85
CA GLU A 285 -0.83 1.23 -21.90
C GLU A 285 -0.98 0.65 -20.49
N GLN A 286 -0.14 1.08 -19.55
CA GLN A 286 -0.23 0.66 -18.15
C GLN A 286 -1.58 1.08 -17.53
N THR A 287 -1.97 2.34 -17.68
CA THR A 287 -3.23 2.86 -17.12
C THR A 287 -4.44 2.10 -17.64
N VAL A 288 -4.51 1.87 -18.96
CA VAL A 288 -5.64 1.13 -19.55
C VAL A 288 -5.61 -0.35 -19.13
N ALA A 289 -4.43 -0.95 -18.99
CA ALA A 289 -4.33 -2.32 -18.48
C ALA A 289 -4.84 -2.45 -17.04
N GLU A 290 -4.48 -1.50 -16.17
CA GLU A 290 -4.96 -1.42 -14.78
C GLU A 290 -6.48 -1.21 -14.70
N GLU A 291 -7.03 -0.32 -15.53
CA GLU A 291 -8.48 -0.11 -15.63
C GLU A 291 -9.21 -1.36 -16.11
N LYS A 292 -8.68 -2.05 -17.13
CA LYS A 292 -9.28 -3.29 -17.64
C LYS A 292 -9.25 -4.41 -16.61
N PHE A 293 -8.14 -4.56 -15.88
CA PHE A 293 -8.05 -5.51 -14.77
C PHE A 293 -9.06 -5.17 -13.67
N THR A 294 -9.12 -3.90 -13.24
CA THR A 294 -10.07 -3.45 -12.21
C THR A 294 -11.52 -3.69 -12.63
N ASN A 295 -11.87 -3.35 -13.87
CA ASN A 295 -13.21 -3.60 -14.42
C ASN A 295 -13.53 -5.10 -14.48
N TYR A 296 -12.55 -5.93 -14.84
CA TYR A 296 -12.71 -7.38 -14.84
C TYR A 296 -13.05 -7.93 -13.44
N ILE A 297 -12.32 -7.52 -12.40
CA ILE A 297 -12.62 -7.91 -11.01
C ILE A 297 -14.00 -7.41 -10.58
N ASN A 298 -14.32 -6.15 -10.87
CA ASN A 298 -15.62 -5.55 -10.54
C ASN A 298 -16.78 -6.31 -11.20
N ASP A 299 -16.61 -6.74 -12.45
CA ASP A 299 -17.64 -7.49 -13.16
C ASP A 299 -17.80 -8.91 -12.60
N LEU A 300 -16.72 -9.56 -12.17
CA LEU A 300 -16.79 -10.83 -11.43
C LEU A 300 -17.56 -10.67 -10.11
N GLN A 301 -17.23 -9.63 -9.34
CA GLN A 301 -17.91 -9.36 -8.06
C GLN A 301 -19.41 -9.08 -8.26
N LYS A 302 -19.78 -8.28 -9.27
CA LYS A 302 -21.20 -8.01 -9.61
C LYS A 302 -21.93 -9.26 -10.06
N ALA A 303 -21.26 -10.18 -10.78
CA ALA A 303 -21.84 -11.43 -11.23
C ALA A 303 -21.99 -12.47 -10.11
N ALA A 304 -21.19 -12.36 -9.04
CA ALA A 304 -21.20 -13.29 -7.93
C ALA A 304 -22.46 -13.17 -7.07
N LYS A 305 -23.03 -14.32 -6.69
CA LYS A 305 -24.15 -14.39 -5.74
C LYS A 305 -23.60 -14.37 -4.32
N VAL A 306 -23.48 -13.18 -3.75
CA VAL A 306 -22.97 -12.98 -2.39
C VAL A 306 -24.12 -12.90 -1.38
N LYS A 307 -24.01 -13.63 -0.28
CA LYS A 307 -24.84 -13.45 0.92
C LYS A 307 -23.93 -13.28 2.13
N LYS A 308 -24.12 -12.21 2.90
CA LYS A 308 -23.37 -11.93 4.13
C LYS A 308 -24.25 -12.22 5.33
N TYR A 309 -23.70 -12.89 6.34
CA TYR A 309 -24.42 -13.33 7.53
C TYR A 309 -23.91 -12.70 8.84
N VAL A 310 -22.69 -12.14 8.82
CA VAL A 310 -22.16 -11.27 9.88
C VAL A 310 -22.31 -9.79 9.49
N LYS A 311 -22.44 -8.93 10.48
CA LYS A 311 -22.57 -7.47 10.31
C LYS A 311 -21.42 -6.74 11.01
N PRO A 312 -21.04 -5.56 10.52
CA PRO A 312 -20.03 -4.71 11.18
C PRO A 312 -20.37 -4.39 12.65
N THR A 313 -21.66 -4.26 12.96
CA THR A 313 -22.15 -3.96 14.32
C THR A 313 -22.16 -5.17 15.25
N ASP A 314 -21.91 -6.38 14.74
CA ASP A 314 -21.91 -7.58 15.57
C ASP A 314 -20.68 -7.58 16.48
N GLU A 315 -20.86 -8.06 17.71
CA GLU A 315 -19.75 -8.33 18.61
C GLU A 315 -19.01 -9.57 18.12
N VAL A 316 -17.69 -9.45 17.96
CA VAL A 316 -16.82 -10.53 17.49
C VAL A 316 -15.89 -10.91 18.63
N VAL A 317 -15.99 -12.16 19.08
CA VAL A 317 -15.11 -12.70 20.11
C VAL A 317 -13.82 -13.16 19.45
N ILE A 318 -12.70 -12.52 19.78
CA ILE A 318 -11.36 -12.89 19.29
C ILE A 318 -10.77 -13.96 20.23
N PRO A 319 -10.45 -15.17 19.72
CA PRO A 319 -9.73 -16.21 20.47
C PRO A 319 -8.43 -15.68 21.11
N GLU A 320 -8.05 -16.24 22.26
CA GLU A 320 -6.87 -15.79 23.04
C GLU A 320 -5.58 -15.84 22.21
N GLU A 321 -5.44 -16.83 21.33
CA GLU A 321 -4.32 -16.99 20.41
C GLU A 321 -4.24 -15.93 19.30
N LEU A 322 -5.34 -15.22 19.02
CA LEU A 322 -5.42 -14.15 18.02
C LEU A 322 -5.39 -12.75 18.64
N GLN A 323 -5.40 -12.64 19.97
CA GLN A 323 -5.29 -11.36 20.65
C GLN A 323 -3.85 -10.84 20.58
N LEU A 324 -3.70 -9.53 20.35
CA LEU A 324 -2.40 -8.87 20.36
C LEU A 324 -1.76 -9.00 21.75
N LYS A 325 -0.60 -9.66 21.85
CA LYS A 325 0.07 -9.90 23.15
C LYS A 325 1.08 -8.82 23.52
N ALA A 326 1.51 -8.03 22.54
CA ALA A 326 2.43 -6.92 22.74
C ALA A 326 1.84 -5.65 22.10
N THR A 327 1.41 -4.70 22.92
CA THR A 327 1.54 -3.30 22.50
C THR A 327 3.03 -3.00 22.53
N PRO A 328 3.66 -2.52 21.43
CA PRO A 328 4.93 -1.86 21.60
C PRO A 328 4.68 -0.80 22.67
N ALA A 329 5.38 -0.92 23.80
CA ALA A 329 5.60 0.26 24.62
C ALA A 329 6.07 1.35 23.65
N THR A 330 5.59 2.56 23.85
CA THR A 330 6.23 3.76 23.30
C THR A 330 7.70 3.77 23.73
N GLU A 331 8.54 3.00 23.07
CA GLU A 331 9.95 3.28 22.96
C GLU A 331 10.00 4.37 21.90
N GLU A 332 10.31 5.59 22.35
CA GLU A 332 10.85 6.63 21.48
C GLU A 332 11.84 5.98 20.51
N PRO A 333 11.87 6.39 19.23
CA PRO A 333 12.86 5.88 18.30
C PRO A 333 14.23 6.07 18.92
N ALA A 334 15.01 4.99 19.02
CA ALA A 334 16.35 4.97 19.58
C ALA A 334 17.25 6.03 18.93
N GLU A 335 17.26 7.24 19.50
CA GLU A 335 18.15 8.33 19.13
C GLU A 335 19.57 8.10 19.68
N GLU A 336 19.75 7.10 20.55
CA GLU A 336 21.05 6.79 21.17
C GLU A 336 21.94 5.82 20.37
N ALA A 337 21.42 5.12 19.34
CA ALA A 337 22.25 4.24 18.51
C ALA A 337 23.10 4.97 17.43
N LYS A 338 22.92 6.29 17.25
CA LYS A 338 23.76 7.11 16.36
C LYS A 338 24.94 7.81 17.04
N ASN A 339 25.01 7.80 18.38
CA ASN A 339 26.05 8.53 19.11
C ASN A 339 27.24 7.69 19.61
N GLU A 340 27.26 6.37 19.38
CA GLU A 340 28.46 5.54 19.63
C GLU A 340 29.31 5.27 18.37
N ALA A 341 28.82 5.55 17.16
CA ALA A 341 29.61 5.40 15.94
C ALA A 341 30.46 6.65 15.58
N THR A 342 30.22 7.79 16.23
CA THR A 342 30.93 9.06 15.96
C THR A 342 32.02 9.40 16.97
N ASN A 343 32.16 8.67 18.09
CA ASN A 343 33.18 8.92 19.12
C ASN A 343 34.40 7.99 19.09
N LYS A 344 34.68 7.32 17.96
CA LYS A 344 35.90 6.52 17.78
C LYS A 344 36.80 6.98 16.62
N ALA A 345 36.64 8.23 16.18
CA ALA A 345 37.47 8.84 15.14
C ALA A 345 38.07 10.20 15.54
N GLU A 346 38.32 10.45 16.82
CA GLU A 346 39.13 11.61 17.25
C GLU A 346 40.11 11.22 18.36
N ASN A 347 41.21 10.55 17.97
CA ASN A 347 42.50 10.78 18.63
C ASN A 347 43.67 10.09 17.89
N LYS A 348 44.33 10.81 16.98
CA LYS A 348 45.80 10.82 16.89
C LYS A 348 46.31 12.03 16.10
N PRO A 349 47.38 12.73 16.53
CA PRO A 349 47.78 14.01 15.97
C PRO A 349 48.64 13.87 14.71
N ALA A 350 48.57 14.90 13.87
CA ALA A 350 49.45 15.15 12.74
C ALA A 350 50.85 15.53 13.20
N ASN A 351 51.88 15.05 12.48
CA ASN A 351 53.10 15.81 12.26
C ASN A 351 53.86 15.34 11.00
N GLU A 352 54.11 16.30 10.08
CA GLU A 352 55.33 16.50 9.25
C GLU A 352 55.83 15.36 8.30
N VAL A 353 56.07 15.50 6.99
CA VAL A 353 57.02 16.39 6.26
C VAL A 353 56.84 16.26 4.71
N LYS A 354 56.79 17.40 4.01
CA LYS A 354 57.35 17.83 2.67
C LYS A 354 57.49 16.89 1.46
N ASN A 355 57.04 17.42 0.29
CA ASN A 355 57.74 17.68 -1.00
C ASN A 355 58.58 16.53 -1.60
N GLU A 356 58.37 15.99 -2.81
CA GLU A 356 58.55 16.57 -4.14
C GLU A 356 58.15 15.50 -5.17
N THR A 357 57.58 15.85 -6.33
CA THR A 357 58.17 15.57 -7.65
C THR A 357 57.24 16.00 -8.78
N ALA A 358 57.66 17.05 -9.48
CA ALA A 358 57.24 17.33 -10.84
C ALA A 358 58.44 17.07 -11.77
N ASN A 359 58.15 16.37 -12.86
CA ASN A 359 58.75 16.49 -14.18
C ASN A 359 60.26 16.18 -14.36
N LYS A 360 60.55 15.12 -15.11
CA LYS A 360 61.80 15.03 -15.88
C LYS A 360 61.58 14.27 -17.19
N THR A 361 61.61 15.03 -18.27
CA THR A 361 61.85 14.59 -19.65
C THR A 361 63.33 14.22 -19.82
N GLU A 362 63.60 13.16 -20.58
CA GLU A 362 64.67 12.98 -21.59
C GLU A 362 65.34 11.59 -21.59
N ASN A 363 65.42 11.05 -22.82
CA ASN A 363 66.43 10.16 -23.37
C ASN A 363 66.69 8.78 -22.71
N ALA A 364 66.24 7.73 -23.38
CA ALA A 364 67.18 6.80 -24.03
C ALA A 364 66.44 5.91 -25.03
N ALA A 365 66.87 6.03 -26.28
CA ALA A 365 66.53 5.13 -27.36
C ALA A 365 67.10 3.71 -27.12
N ASN A 366 66.42 2.76 -27.77
CA ASN A 366 67.00 1.57 -28.38
C ASN A 366 67.35 0.39 -27.46
N LYS A 367 66.46 -0.62 -27.42
CA LYS A 367 66.84 -2.02 -27.69
C LYS A 367 65.64 -2.94 -27.92
N ASN A 368 65.79 -3.72 -28.99
CA ASN A 368 65.17 -5.01 -29.32
C ASN A 368 63.76 -5.06 -29.92
N THR A 369 63.78 -4.90 -31.24
CA THR A 369 63.38 -5.91 -32.23
C THR A 369 63.40 -7.39 -31.81
N GLU A 370 62.56 -8.15 -32.51
CA GLU A 370 62.36 -9.62 -32.56
C GLU A 370 61.29 -10.15 -31.60
N LYS A 371 60.32 -10.97 -31.99
CA LYS A 371 59.93 -11.59 -33.26
C LYS A 371 58.58 -12.27 -32.99
N LYS A 372 57.68 -12.20 -33.98
CA LYS A 372 56.56 -13.11 -34.28
C LYS A 372 55.44 -13.29 -33.25
#